data_AF-A0A4V3H3Y1-F1
#
_entry.id   AF-A0A4V3H3Y1-F1
#
_cell.length_a   1.000
_cell.length_b   1.000
_cell.length_c   1.000
_cell.angle_alpha   90.00
_cell.angle_beta   90.00
_cell.angle_gamma   90.00
#
_symmetry.space_group_name_H-M   'P 1'
#
loop_
_entity.id
_entity.type
_entity.pdbx_description
1 polymer ?
#
loop_
_entity_poly.entity_id
_entity_poly.type
_entity_poly.pdbx_seq_one_letter_code
_entity_poly.pdbx_strand_id
1 'polypeptide(L)'
;MIKAFLTVLLFGFCHVVVADTAHRLTLEQWSVPRNAESVVAMPALSRAMQDFHATSGARLRIHHPGGDRGSLWATELRTWLIALGVSSSDLEMRSGSANIDVIELEIVSEGQKSAPIMTILPDESTVNNP
;
A
#
# COMPACT_ATOMS: atom_id res chain seq x y z
N MET A 1 -48.79 -14.86 18.86
CA MET A 1 -48.18 -13.53 18.62
C MET A 1 -46.73 -13.52 19.10
N ILE A 2 -45.91 -14.46 18.61
CA ILE A 2 -44.46 -14.60 18.83
C ILE A 2 -43.94 -15.12 17.51
N LYS A 3 -43.29 -14.26 16.73
CA LYS A 3 -42.56 -14.53 15.47
C LYS A 3 -42.13 -13.22 14.79
N ALA A 4 -42.65 -12.08 15.25
CA ALA A 4 -42.08 -10.76 14.97
C ALA A 4 -40.68 -10.55 15.61
N PHE A 5 -40.19 -11.52 16.39
CA PHE A 5 -38.86 -11.48 17.00
C PHE A 5 -37.74 -12.08 16.12
N LEU A 6 -38.08 -12.81 15.04
CA LEU A 6 -37.05 -13.47 14.21
C LEU A 6 -36.43 -12.52 13.16
N THR A 7 -37.07 -11.37 12.87
CA THR A 7 -36.63 -10.48 11.79
C THR A 7 -35.50 -9.53 12.21
N VAL A 8 -35.24 -9.36 13.51
CA VAL A 8 -34.21 -8.42 14.01
C VAL A 8 -32.80 -9.05 14.04
N LEU A 9 -32.67 -10.36 13.87
CA LEU A 9 -31.36 -11.04 13.83
C LEU A 9 -30.66 -10.95 12.45
N LEU A 10 -31.23 -10.21 11.48
CA LEU A 10 -30.71 -10.08 10.11
C LEU A 10 -30.04 -8.72 9.84
N PHE A 11 -29.76 -7.93 10.88
CA PHE A 11 -29.22 -6.58 10.75
C PHE A 11 -28.04 -6.42 11.70
N GLY A 12 -26.82 -6.64 11.22
CA GLY A 12 -25.67 -6.36 12.07
C GLY A 12 -24.31 -6.87 11.63
N PHE A 13 -24.18 -7.63 10.54
CA PHE A 13 -22.86 -7.88 9.96
C PHE A 13 -22.56 -6.81 8.90
N CYS A 14 -22.43 -5.56 9.34
CA CYS A 14 -21.74 -4.56 8.55
C CYS A 14 -20.25 -4.96 8.59
N HIS A 15 -19.83 -5.73 7.59
CA HIS A 15 -18.41 -5.96 7.39
C HIS A 15 -17.82 -4.60 7.00
N VAL A 16 -17.26 -3.88 7.98
CA VAL A 16 -16.32 -2.80 7.68
C VAL A 16 -15.12 -3.47 7.04
N VAL A 17 -15.13 -3.55 5.71
CA VAL A 17 -13.93 -3.82 4.94
C VAL A 17 -13.09 -2.57 5.08
N VAL A 18 -12.16 -2.59 6.04
CA VAL A 18 -11.00 -1.69 5.96
C VAL A 18 -10.29 -2.08 4.68
N ALA A 19 -10.37 -1.21 3.67
CA ALA A 19 -9.64 -1.39 2.43
C ALA A 19 -8.15 -1.27 2.75
N ASP A 20 -7.51 -2.40 3.02
CA ASP A 20 -6.06 -2.51 2.95
C ASP A 20 -5.70 -2.34 1.47
N THR A 21 -5.30 -1.12 1.10
CA THR A 21 -5.01 -0.73 -0.29
C THR A 21 -3.72 -1.36 -0.81
N ALA A 22 -2.96 -2.04 0.05
CA ALA A 22 -1.70 -2.64 -0.31
C ALA A 22 -1.85 -4.11 -0.72
N HIS A 23 -1.24 -4.47 -1.85
CA HIS A 23 -1.12 -5.86 -2.27
C HIS A 23 0.02 -6.53 -1.53
N ARG A 24 -0.28 -7.63 -0.83
CA ARG A 24 0.69 -8.32 0.04
C ARG A 24 1.36 -9.47 -0.72
N LEU A 25 2.68 -9.41 -0.84
CA LEU A 25 3.52 -10.47 -1.38
C LEU A 25 4.31 -11.10 -0.23
N THR A 26 4.10 -12.39 0.05
CA THR A 26 4.84 -13.07 1.12
C THR A 26 6.21 -13.56 0.65
N LEU A 27 7.13 -13.75 1.59
CA LEU A 27 8.45 -14.30 1.29
C LEU A 27 8.34 -15.70 0.68
N GLU A 28 7.41 -16.52 1.15
CA GLU A 28 7.12 -17.85 0.61
C GLU A 28 6.70 -17.79 -0.86
N GLN A 29 5.77 -16.89 -1.20
CA GLN A 29 5.34 -16.67 -2.60
C GLN A 29 6.50 -16.22 -3.48
N TRP A 30 7.40 -15.38 -2.96
CA TRP A 30 8.57 -14.90 -3.70
C TRP A 30 9.66 -15.96 -3.88
N SER A 31 9.75 -16.93 -2.96
CA SER A 31 10.87 -17.88 -2.87
C SER A 31 10.83 -19.01 -3.91
N VAL A 32 9.83 -19.03 -4.79
CA VAL A 32 9.79 -19.94 -5.95
C VAL A 32 10.80 -19.52 -7.03
N PRO A 33 11.17 -20.40 -7.99
CA PRO A 33 11.97 -20.01 -9.15
C PRO A 33 11.32 -18.86 -9.93
N ARG A 34 12.04 -17.74 -10.06
CA ARG A 34 11.54 -16.50 -10.66
C ARG A 34 11.93 -16.45 -12.14
N ASN A 35 10.95 -16.61 -13.00
CA ASN A 35 11.01 -16.29 -14.42
C ASN A 35 9.86 -15.33 -14.75
N ALA A 36 9.83 -14.77 -15.96
CA ALA A 36 8.82 -13.79 -16.31
C ALA A 36 7.39 -14.32 -16.11
N GLU A 37 7.12 -15.56 -16.51
CA GLU A 37 5.82 -16.22 -16.38
C GLU A 37 5.41 -16.42 -14.90
N SER A 38 6.31 -16.92 -14.07
CA SER A 38 6.01 -17.17 -12.65
C SER A 38 5.81 -15.89 -11.86
N VAL A 39 6.57 -14.84 -12.19
CA VAL A 39 6.47 -13.53 -11.54
C VAL A 39 5.15 -12.84 -11.87
N VAL A 40 4.76 -12.75 -13.15
CA VAL A 40 3.49 -12.10 -13.54
C VAL A 40 2.25 -12.88 -13.07
N ALA A 41 2.38 -14.19 -12.86
CA ALA A 41 1.31 -15.02 -12.32
C ALA A 41 1.06 -14.80 -10.82
N MET A 42 1.96 -14.13 -10.09
CA MET A 42 1.78 -13.85 -8.67
C MET A 42 0.58 -12.90 -8.47
N PRO A 43 -0.47 -13.29 -7.72
CA PRO A 43 -1.69 -12.49 -7.64
C PRO A 43 -1.49 -11.08 -7.09
N ALA A 44 -0.60 -10.90 -6.12
CA ALA A 44 -0.28 -9.59 -5.54
C ALA A 44 0.36 -8.65 -6.58
N LEU A 45 1.28 -9.19 -7.39
CA LEU A 45 1.96 -8.41 -8.41
C LEU A 45 1.03 -8.07 -9.58
N SER A 46 0.27 -9.06 -10.05
CA SER A 46 -0.69 -8.86 -11.14
C SER A 46 -1.72 -7.78 -10.80
N ARG A 47 -2.28 -7.80 -9.58
CA ARG A 47 -3.22 -6.78 -9.12
C ARG A 47 -2.57 -5.41 -8.93
N ALA A 48 -1.37 -5.34 -8.33
CA ALA A 48 -0.65 -4.09 -8.20
C ALA A 48 -0.36 -3.44 -9.55
N MET A 49 0.02 -4.22 -10.56
CA MET A 49 0.25 -3.73 -11.92
C MET A 49 -1.05 -3.24 -12.59
N GLN A 50 -2.16 -3.95 -12.41
CA GLN A 50 -3.47 -3.51 -12.90
C GLN A 50 -3.88 -2.17 -12.28
N ASP A 51 -3.77 -2.03 -10.97
CA ASP A 51 -4.12 -0.80 -10.25
C ASP A 51 -3.20 0.37 -10.60
N PHE A 52 -1.90 0.09 -10.77
CA PHE A 52 -0.91 1.06 -11.22
C PHE A 52 -1.26 1.61 -12.60
N HIS A 53 -1.59 0.75 -13.56
CA HIS A 53 -1.96 1.17 -14.92
C HIS A 53 -3.34 1.83 -15.01
N ALA A 54 -4.26 1.48 -14.12
CA ALA A 54 -5.58 2.12 -14.05
C ALA A 54 -5.52 3.54 -13.46
N THR A 55 -4.43 3.88 -12.73
CA THR A 55 -4.31 5.13 -12.00
C THR A 55 -3.31 6.07 -12.67
N SER A 56 -3.82 7.10 -13.37
CA SER A 56 -2.95 8.12 -13.99
C SER A 56 -2.12 8.86 -12.95
N GLY A 57 -0.81 8.99 -13.21
CA GLY A 57 0.13 9.65 -12.29
C GLY A 57 0.37 8.89 -10.99
N ALA A 58 0.17 7.57 -10.99
CA ALA A 58 0.47 6.74 -9.84
C ALA A 58 1.97 6.56 -9.62
N ARG A 59 2.33 6.36 -8.36
CA ARG A 59 3.59 5.76 -7.92
C ARG A 59 3.30 4.45 -7.22
N LEU A 60 4.16 3.46 -7.43
CA LEU A 60 4.10 2.19 -6.74
C LEU A 60 5.14 2.18 -5.62
N ARG A 61 4.65 2.12 -4.39
CA ARG A 61 5.47 2.11 -3.19
C ARG A 61 5.62 0.69 -2.66
N ILE A 62 6.87 0.31 -2.42
CA ILE A 62 7.27 -1.01 -1.93
C ILE A 62 7.66 -0.85 -0.46
N HIS A 63 6.76 -1.23 0.45
CA HIS A 63 7.09 -1.32 1.87
C HIS A 63 7.70 -2.68 2.14
N HIS A 64 8.91 -2.70 2.68
CA HIS A 64 9.65 -3.93 2.92
C HIS A 64 10.15 -4.03 4.37
N PRO A 65 10.35 -5.25 4.86
CA PRO A 65 10.96 -5.45 6.16
C PRO A 65 12.39 -4.94 6.16
N GLY A 66 12.85 -4.51 7.34
CA GLY A 66 14.24 -4.10 7.53
C GLY A 66 15.23 -5.27 7.45
N GLY A 67 16.52 -4.94 7.50
CA GLY A 67 17.61 -5.91 7.46
C GLY A 67 17.94 -6.42 6.06
N ASP A 68 19.09 -7.08 5.95
CA ASP A 68 19.70 -7.44 4.66
C ASP A 68 18.79 -8.31 3.78
N ARG A 69 18.09 -9.26 4.39
CA ARG A 69 17.16 -10.15 3.68
C ARG A 69 16.00 -9.35 3.07
N GLY A 70 15.40 -8.45 3.85
CA GLY A 70 14.28 -7.63 3.39
C GLY A 70 14.69 -6.65 2.29
N SER A 71 15.85 -6.02 2.45
CA SER A 71 16.43 -5.12 1.43
C SER A 71 16.79 -5.84 0.13
N LEU A 72 17.36 -7.04 0.21
CA LEU A 72 17.67 -7.86 -0.98
C LEU A 72 16.39 -8.22 -1.72
N TRP A 73 15.40 -8.76 -1.00
CA TRP A 73 14.11 -9.12 -1.56
C TRP A 73 13.43 -7.93 -2.27
N ALA A 74 13.36 -6.77 -1.61
CA ALA A 74 12.78 -5.56 -2.19
C ALA A 74 13.52 -5.09 -3.45
N THR A 75 14.84 -5.21 -3.46
CA THR A 75 15.68 -4.83 -4.61
C THR A 75 15.47 -5.76 -5.80
N GLU A 76 15.36 -7.07 -5.56
CA GLU A 76 15.01 -8.03 -6.60
C GLU A 76 13.63 -7.71 -7.17
N LEU A 77 12.63 -7.51 -6.31
CA LEU A 77 11.26 -7.19 -6.73
C LEU A 77 11.21 -5.89 -7.55
N ARG A 78 11.93 -4.85 -7.13
CA ARG A 78 12.07 -3.60 -7.88
C ARG A 78 12.63 -3.85 -9.29
N THR A 79 13.65 -4.70 -9.40
CA THR A 79 14.27 -5.04 -10.69
C THR A 79 13.27 -5.75 -11.61
N TRP A 80 12.47 -6.67 -11.06
CA TRP A 80 11.39 -7.32 -11.80
C TRP A 80 10.32 -6.33 -12.26
N LEU A 81 9.86 -5.41 -11.39
CA LEU A 81 8.89 -4.37 -11.75
C LEU A 81 9.39 -3.49 -12.89
N ILE A 82 10.67 -3.12 -12.88
CA ILE A 82 11.30 -2.37 -13.98
C ILE A 82 11.29 -3.19 -15.27
N ALA A 83 11.66 -4.47 -15.20
CA ALA A 83 11.63 -5.37 -16.36
C ALA A 83 10.21 -5.57 -16.92
N LEU A 84 9.18 -5.42 -16.09
CA LEU A 84 7.77 -5.47 -16.47
C LEU A 84 7.22 -4.12 -16.97
N GLY A 85 8.07 -3.08 -17.06
CA GLY A 85 7.73 -1.80 -17.69
C GLY A 85 7.39 -0.67 -16.73
N VAL A 86 7.55 -0.84 -15.41
CA VAL A 86 7.39 0.26 -14.46
C VAL A 86 8.63 1.15 -14.50
N SER A 87 8.47 2.45 -14.72
CA SER A 87 9.60 3.38 -14.66
C SER A 87 10.19 3.42 -13.26
N SER A 88 11.53 3.46 -13.14
CA SER A 88 12.19 3.57 -11.84
C SER A 88 11.86 4.86 -11.09
N SER A 89 11.41 5.91 -11.80
CA SER A 89 10.94 7.18 -11.20
C SER A 89 9.62 7.02 -10.46
N ASP A 90 8.83 6.02 -10.85
CA ASP A 90 7.48 5.79 -10.33
C ASP A 90 7.51 4.76 -9.19
N LEU A 91 8.70 4.23 -8.86
CA LEU A 91 8.95 3.28 -7.78
C LEU A 91 9.53 3.99 -6.56
N GLU A 92 8.89 3.79 -5.40
CA GLU A 92 9.38 4.27 -4.11
C GLU A 92 9.63 3.07 -3.19
N MET A 93 10.83 2.93 -2.60
CA MET A 93 11.08 1.90 -1.59
C MET A 93 11.01 2.49 -0.19
N ARG A 94 10.29 1.83 0.73
CA ARG A 94 10.21 2.20 2.14
C ARG A 94 10.55 1.03 3.03
N SER A 95 11.60 1.17 3.82
CA SER A 95 11.97 0.20 4.84
C SER A 95 11.14 0.38 6.11
N GLY A 96 10.98 -0.70 6.87
CA GLY A 96 10.39 -0.66 8.21
C GLY A 96 8.93 -1.09 8.25
N SER A 97 8.50 -1.96 7.32
CA SER A 97 7.23 -2.67 7.48
C SER A 97 7.26 -3.50 8.76
N ALA A 98 6.12 -3.53 9.48
CA ALA A 98 5.97 -4.33 10.70
C ALA A 98 6.00 -5.85 10.44
N ASN A 99 5.77 -6.26 9.19
CA ASN A 99 5.69 -7.66 8.79
C ASN A 99 7.01 -8.14 8.22
N ILE A 100 7.74 -9.00 8.96
CA ILE A 100 9.09 -9.44 8.59
C ILE A 100 9.17 -10.34 7.35
N ASP A 101 8.06 -10.97 6.96
CA ASP A 101 7.97 -11.92 5.84
C ASP A 101 7.00 -11.46 4.74
N VAL A 102 6.68 -10.15 4.69
CA VAL A 102 5.74 -9.58 3.72
C VAL A 102 6.31 -8.29 3.12
N ILE A 103 6.23 -8.17 1.80
CA ILE A 103 6.31 -6.89 1.10
C ILE A 103 4.89 -6.42 0.78
N GLU A 104 4.61 -5.15 1.06
CA GLU A 104 3.35 -4.49 0.75
C GLU A 104 3.56 -3.54 -0.44
N LEU A 105 2.75 -3.73 -1.48
CA LEU A 105 2.75 -2.93 -2.71
C LEU A 105 1.57 -1.97 -2.68
N GLU A 106 1.85 -0.70 -2.45
CA GLU A 106 0.85 0.36 -2.33
C GLU A 106 0.84 1.25 -3.59
N ILE A 107 -0.35 1.50 -4.15
CA ILE A 107 -0.52 2.45 -5.25
C ILE A 107 -0.87 3.82 -4.67
N VAL A 108 -0.03 4.81 -4.97
CA VAL A 108 -0.12 6.17 -4.44
C VAL A 108 -0.40 7.13 -5.59
N SER A 109 -1.52 7.85 -5.57
CA SER A 109 -1.79 8.92 -6.53
C SER A 109 -1.28 10.27 -6.00
N GLU A 110 -0.75 11.12 -6.89
CA GLU A 110 -0.30 12.49 -6.55
C GLU A 110 -1.39 13.36 -5.89
N GLY A 111 -2.68 13.00 -6.05
CA GLY A 111 -3.81 13.67 -5.39
C GLY A 111 -3.89 13.49 -3.87
N GLN A 112 -3.09 12.60 -3.27
CA GLN A 112 -3.00 12.40 -1.80
C GLN A 112 -1.77 13.08 -1.19
N LYS A 113 -1.34 14.23 -1.71
CA LYS A 113 -0.45 15.12 -0.96
C LYS A 113 -1.23 15.64 0.25
N SER A 114 -1.09 14.96 1.40
CA SER A 114 -1.52 15.48 2.69
C SER A 114 -1.08 16.93 2.77
N ALA A 115 -2.05 17.85 2.90
CA ALA A 115 -1.75 19.25 3.14
C ALA A 115 -0.70 19.29 4.25
N PRO A 116 0.34 20.13 4.13
CA PRO A 116 1.24 20.33 5.26
C PRO A 116 0.36 20.64 6.47
N ILE A 117 0.63 19.99 7.60
CA ILE A 117 0.10 20.45 8.88
C ILE A 117 0.61 21.89 8.99
N MET A 118 -0.23 22.83 8.59
CA MET A 118 -0.09 24.24 8.89
C MET A 118 -0.22 24.27 10.41
N THR A 119 0.91 24.17 11.10
CA THR A 119 1.01 24.59 12.48
C THR A 119 0.49 26.02 12.49
N ILE A 120 -0.76 26.18 12.91
CA ILE A 120 -1.33 27.47 13.26
C ILE A 120 -0.52 27.88 14.49
N LEU A 121 0.60 28.56 14.25
CA LEU A 121 1.23 29.38 15.28
C LEU A 121 0.22 30.50 15.54
N PRO A 122 -0.35 30.63 16.74
CA PRO A 122 -1.14 31.81 17.05
C PRO A 122 -0.23 33.03 16.88
N ASP A 123 -0.67 33.97 16.06
CA ASP A 123 -0.09 35.30 15.94
C ASP A 123 -0.23 36.01 17.29
N GLU A 124 0.81 35.95 18.12
CA GLU A 124 0.93 36.80 19.31
C GLU A 124 1.50 38.17 18.91
N SER A 125 0.77 38.93 18.08
CA SER A 125 1.13 40.33 17.79
C SER A 125 0.00 41.34 17.96
N THR A 126 -0.92 41.08 18.90
CA THR A 126 -1.85 42.13 19.38
C THR A 126 -1.85 42.29 20.90
N VAL A 127 -0.71 42.65 21.50
CA VAL A 127 -0.70 43.38 22.78
C VAL A 127 0.36 44.49 22.73
N ASN A 128 -0.08 45.64 22.24
CA ASN A 128 0.43 47.00 22.45
C ASN A 128 -0.71 47.89 21.90
N ASN A 129 -1.27 48.91 22.53
CA ASN A 129 -1.02 49.70 23.73
C ASN A 129 -2.32 50.57 23.91
N PRO A 130 -2.56 51.29 25.01
CA PRO A 130 -1.82 52.55 25.26
C PRO A 130 -1.15 52.66 26.64
#